data_AF-A0A9Q5QVK2-F1
#
_entry.id   AF-A0A9Q5QVK2-F1
#
_cell.length_a   1.000
_cell.length_b   1.000
_cell.length_c   1.000
_cell.angle_alpha   90.00
_cell.angle_beta   90.00
_cell.angle_gamma   90.00
#
_symmetry.space_group_name_H-M   'P 1'
#
loop_
_entity.id
_entity.type
_entity.pdbx_description
1 polymer ?
#
loop_
_entity_poly.entity_id
_entity_poly.type
_entity_poly.pdbx_seq_one_letter_code
_entity_poly.pdbx_strand_id
1 'polypeptide(L)'
;MPYIIPNKNCNRCDKCRPQCPTGAIKIENNEYWIDPCLCNNCEGYYPEPQCVIACPTQSPIPWQAKKGRCKVEVRESTSLDLFSNGKNHPFASAIAIWEACNILAQRKSLHWAQDGGGNLYYSRQVNQGRGNISFAIQDPSESGFVRDLSTIENLDIRAACIHLIFAAYATTLEQPWEQEFTIDERQIEAYLGLEKRKDLNKTKRLCLIKSIVQQVCSLVVSIDWQARGKVPAFCVENNYLWHLTDIEHHFQEDERGCKYLIGLTFKVKAGPWSRHFLNKQGCKESLAFYQYGSLPKTLLTTVMSLWQQHEGAVRLMLWLLFKTKMGREQRITVPTLLRVGYGEEKIHLASRSRDERKRLLRTFENDLEVLNHYGIKVIFDPVTYPVEIQPLWAKLVDIPEDPDEALEFWINDGSGEHRLTDSGPRGKWNMLMNARILSFELPSDWENVTPQSHRKQHRSVKGKRSVKLHDDLLGEQVLQARKAISISQRELAKLAGKSQSWIRDVENGRLKPKSEDQLLLRRILNIL
;
A
#
# COMPACT_ATOMS: atom_id res chain seq x y z
N MET A 1 -11.43 26.99 13.89
CA MET A 1 -10.03 27.10 14.39
C MET A 1 -10.01 26.72 15.86
N PRO A 2 -9.25 25.69 16.28
CA PRO A 2 -9.32 25.14 17.63
C PRO A 2 -8.90 26.15 18.72
N TYR A 3 -9.41 25.94 19.93
CA TYR A 3 -9.08 26.73 21.13
C TYR A 3 -7.92 26.10 21.91
N ILE A 4 -7.21 26.90 22.70
CA ILE A 4 -6.17 26.45 23.65
C ILE A 4 -6.42 27.04 25.04
N ILE A 5 -5.96 26.38 26.10
CA ILE A 5 -6.02 26.88 27.49
C ILE A 5 -4.59 27.26 27.93
N PRO A 6 -4.27 28.55 28.09
CA PRO A 6 -2.99 28.99 28.64
C PRO A 6 -2.94 28.73 30.14
N ASN A 7 -1.83 28.17 30.63
CA ASN A 7 -1.67 27.80 32.04
C ASN A 7 -1.73 28.99 33.00
N LYS A 8 -1.28 30.18 32.56
CA LYS A 8 -1.18 31.37 33.43
C LYS A 8 -2.52 31.91 33.92
N ASN A 9 -3.62 31.63 33.20
CA ASN A 9 -4.94 32.18 33.50
C ASN A 9 -5.95 31.12 33.96
N CYS A 10 -5.59 29.83 33.85
CA CYS A 10 -6.47 28.74 34.23
C CYS A 10 -6.41 28.49 35.74
N ASN A 11 -7.55 28.64 36.42
CA ASN A 11 -7.68 28.34 37.85
C ASN A 11 -8.06 26.87 38.15
N ARG A 12 -7.98 25.99 37.15
CA ARG A 12 -8.20 24.53 37.29
C ARG A 12 -9.57 24.13 37.90
N CYS A 13 -10.60 24.95 37.72
CA CYS A 13 -11.93 24.74 38.32
C CYS A 13 -12.80 23.62 37.70
N ASP A 14 -12.29 22.87 36.72
CA ASP A 14 -12.95 21.77 35.99
C ASP A 14 -14.28 22.08 35.26
N LYS A 15 -14.78 23.33 35.29
CA LYS A 15 -16.10 23.67 34.71
C LYS A 15 -16.21 23.48 33.20
N CYS A 16 -15.12 23.72 32.47
CA CYS A 16 -15.13 23.66 31.00
C CYS A 16 -15.13 22.22 30.46
N ARG A 17 -14.54 21.27 31.21
CA ARG A 17 -14.35 19.88 30.78
C ARG A 17 -15.65 19.12 30.52
N PRO A 18 -16.64 19.07 31.43
CA PRO A 18 -17.90 18.36 31.18
C PRO A 18 -18.78 19.02 30.11
N GLN A 19 -18.49 20.28 29.75
CA GLN A 19 -19.25 21.03 28.74
C GLN A 19 -18.74 20.81 27.31
N CYS A 20 -17.59 20.14 27.14
CA CYS A 20 -17.02 19.91 25.83
C CYS A 20 -17.70 18.69 25.15
N PRO A 21 -18.48 18.88 24.07
CA PRO A 21 -19.24 17.79 23.45
C PRO A 21 -18.35 16.73 22.80
N THR A 22 -17.12 17.09 22.43
CA THR A 22 -16.15 16.18 21.79
C THR A 22 -15.13 15.61 22.77
N GLY A 23 -15.25 15.91 24.07
CA GLY A 23 -14.27 15.45 25.08
C GLY A 23 -12.85 15.97 24.84
N ALA A 24 -12.70 17.10 24.14
CA ALA A 24 -11.40 17.65 23.76
C ALA A 24 -10.59 18.17 24.97
N ILE A 25 -11.23 18.50 26.09
CA ILE A 25 -10.53 19.03 27.27
C ILE A 25 -10.01 17.88 28.13
N LYS A 26 -8.71 17.82 28.33
CA LYS A 26 -8.01 16.79 29.10
C LYS A 26 -7.14 17.41 30.19
N ILE A 27 -6.78 16.58 31.16
CA ILE A 27 -5.89 16.94 32.26
C ILE A 27 -4.58 16.19 32.06
N GLU A 28 -3.49 16.92 31.90
CA GLU A 28 -2.12 16.37 31.83
C GLU A 28 -1.23 17.15 32.80
N ASN A 29 -0.45 16.45 33.62
CA ASN A 29 0.43 17.07 34.63
C ASN A 29 -0.28 18.10 35.53
N ASN A 30 -1.52 17.80 35.95
CA ASN A 30 -2.40 18.72 36.71
C ASN A 30 -2.77 20.03 35.99
N GLU A 31 -2.66 20.07 34.66
CA GLU A 31 -3.02 21.23 33.85
C GLU A 31 -4.10 20.88 32.83
N TYR A 32 -4.99 21.83 32.57
CA TYR A 32 -6.05 21.67 31.58
C TYR A 32 -5.53 22.04 30.21
N TRP A 33 -5.74 21.17 29.24
CA TRP A 33 -5.41 21.45 27.85
C TRP A 33 -6.55 21.01 26.94
N ILE A 34 -6.63 21.63 25.76
CA ILE A 34 -7.60 21.29 24.72
C ILE A 34 -6.86 20.52 23.64
N ASP A 35 -7.27 19.27 23.40
CA ASP A 35 -6.83 18.45 22.28
C ASP A 35 -7.27 19.09 20.96
N PRO A 36 -6.33 19.68 20.19
CA PRO A 36 -6.69 20.35 18.94
C PRO A 36 -7.29 19.40 17.90
N CYS A 37 -7.09 18.09 18.08
CA CYS A 37 -7.61 17.06 17.19
C CYS A 37 -9.03 16.62 17.52
N LEU A 38 -9.48 16.83 18.75
CA LEU A 38 -10.87 16.59 19.17
C LEU A 38 -11.70 17.87 19.13
N CYS A 39 -11.06 19.05 19.20
CA CYS A 39 -11.77 20.33 19.23
C CYS A 39 -12.34 20.67 17.84
N ASN A 40 -13.66 20.66 17.73
CA ASN A 40 -14.40 21.10 16.54
C ASN A 40 -15.08 22.47 16.73
N ASN A 41 -14.65 23.27 17.70
CA ASN A 41 -15.28 24.54 18.06
C ASN A 41 -16.76 24.45 18.51
N CYS A 42 -17.19 23.27 18.98
CA CYS A 42 -18.61 22.99 19.26
C CYS A 42 -19.52 23.09 18.02
N GLU A 43 -18.96 23.12 16.80
CA GLU A 43 -19.73 23.13 15.57
C GLU A 43 -20.62 21.89 15.49
N GLY A 44 -21.91 22.08 15.18
CA GLY A 44 -22.91 21.01 15.16
C GLY A 44 -23.53 20.66 16.51
N TYR A 45 -23.05 21.25 17.62
CA TYR A 45 -23.60 21.03 18.96
C TYR A 45 -24.15 22.32 19.57
N TYR A 46 -23.38 23.41 19.50
CA TYR A 46 -23.73 24.71 20.07
C TYR A 46 -23.36 25.85 19.11
N PRO A 47 -24.07 26.99 19.16
CA PRO A 47 -23.74 28.16 18.34
C PRO A 47 -22.41 28.81 18.75
N GLU A 48 -21.96 28.60 19.98
CA GLU A 48 -20.74 29.17 20.55
C GLU A 48 -19.94 28.14 21.37
N PRO A 49 -18.60 28.27 21.44
CA PRO A 49 -17.73 27.35 22.19
C PRO A 49 -18.02 27.35 23.69
N GLN A 50 -18.55 26.24 24.19
CA GLN A 50 -18.96 26.09 25.58
C GLN A 50 -17.79 26.21 26.57
N CYS A 51 -16.57 25.86 26.15
CA CYS A 51 -15.38 26.02 26.98
C CYS A 51 -15.10 27.49 27.33
N VAL A 52 -15.38 28.42 26.42
CA VAL A 52 -15.22 29.86 26.65
C VAL A 52 -16.31 30.37 27.59
N ILE A 53 -17.55 29.97 27.36
CA ILE A 53 -18.73 30.39 28.14
C ILE A 53 -18.64 29.88 29.58
N ALA A 54 -18.27 28.61 29.77
CA ALA A 54 -18.18 27.99 31.08
C ALA A 54 -16.95 28.41 31.90
N CYS A 55 -15.95 29.05 31.27
CA CYS A 55 -14.71 29.40 31.95
C CYS A 55 -14.84 30.74 32.69
N PRO A 56 -14.73 30.75 34.04
CA PRO A 56 -14.87 31.97 34.83
C PRO A 56 -13.74 32.98 34.60
N THR A 57 -12.59 32.53 34.10
CA THR A 57 -11.41 33.38 33.81
C THR A 57 -11.18 33.60 32.31
N GLN A 58 -12.11 33.16 31.45
CA GLN A 58 -12.00 33.24 29.98
C GLN A 58 -10.62 32.75 29.46
N SER A 59 -10.10 31.67 30.07
CA SER A 59 -8.80 31.12 29.69
C SER A 59 -8.76 30.55 28.28
N PRO A 60 -9.79 29.83 27.77
CA PRO A 60 -9.75 29.31 26.42
C PRO A 60 -9.69 30.44 25.39
N ILE A 61 -8.61 30.48 24.60
CA ILE A 61 -8.39 31.50 23.56
C ILE A 61 -8.29 30.86 22.17
N PRO A 62 -8.71 31.57 21.10
CA PRO A 62 -8.54 31.10 19.73
C PRO A 62 -7.06 30.94 19.35
N TRP A 63 -6.73 29.86 18.65
CA TRP A 63 -5.36 29.59 18.19
C TRP A 63 -4.85 30.64 17.19
N GLN A 64 -3.63 31.15 17.42
CA GLN A 64 -2.88 32.00 16.49
C GLN A 64 -1.50 31.39 16.22
N ALA A 65 -1.17 31.09 14.96
CA ALA A 65 0.14 30.57 14.58
C ALA A 65 1.22 31.66 14.66
N LYS A 66 2.26 31.46 15.48
CA LYS A 66 3.48 32.29 15.42
C LYS A 66 4.60 31.57 14.65
N LYS A 67 5.34 32.32 13.81
CA LYS A 67 6.56 31.87 13.12
C LYS A 67 7.79 32.17 13.99
N GLY A 68 8.58 31.17 14.36
CA GLY A 68 9.87 31.36 15.06
C GLY A 68 10.55 30.04 15.45
N ARG A 69 11.89 30.00 15.35
CA ARG A 69 12.77 28.82 15.54
C ARG A 69 12.52 28.09 16.86
N CYS A 70 12.34 26.76 16.79
CA CYS A 70 12.06 25.90 17.94
C CYS A 70 13.33 25.53 18.71
N LYS A 71 13.23 25.53 20.05
CA LYS A 71 14.13 24.83 20.96
C LYS A 71 13.91 23.33 20.76
N VAL A 72 14.96 22.55 20.50
CA VAL A 72 14.84 21.10 20.31
C VAL A 72 14.65 20.46 21.68
N GLU A 73 13.44 20.01 21.97
CA GLU A 73 13.19 19.14 23.12
C GLU A 73 13.74 17.74 22.87
N VAL A 74 14.23 17.12 23.94
CA VAL A 74 14.72 15.74 23.91
C VAL A 74 13.51 14.83 23.72
N ARG A 75 13.44 14.18 22.56
CA ARG A 75 12.41 13.18 22.25
C ARG A 75 12.91 11.80 22.59
N GLU A 76 12.00 10.90 22.94
CA GLU A 76 12.33 9.48 23.03
C GLU A 76 12.88 8.95 21.69
N SER A 77 13.80 8.00 21.76
CA SER A 77 14.36 7.36 20.57
C SER A 77 13.30 6.51 19.87
N THR A 78 13.06 6.80 18.59
CA THR A 78 12.18 5.98 17.75
C THR A 78 12.86 4.69 17.30
N SER A 79 12.05 3.73 16.83
CA SER A 79 12.55 2.53 16.17
C SER A 79 13.27 2.89 14.86
N LEU A 80 14.16 2.01 14.41
CA LEU A 80 14.94 2.21 13.18
C LEU A 80 14.06 2.47 11.96
N ASP A 81 14.57 3.27 11.02
CA ASP A 81 13.90 3.53 9.75
C ASP A 81 13.68 2.25 8.94
N LEU A 82 12.44 1.99 8.52
CA LEU A 82 12.07 0.79 7.77
C LEU A 82 12.70 0.78 6.37
N PHE A 83 12.82 1.94 5.72
CA PHE A 83 13.24 2.05 4.33
C PHE A 83 14.65 2.59 4.22
N SER A 84 15.57 2.03 5.02
CA SER A 84 17.00 2.35 4.99
C SER A 84 17.63 2.15 3.60
N ASN A 85 17.12 1.21 2.80
CA ASN A 85 17.52 1.02 1.40
C ASN A 85 16.83 1.97 0.40
N GLY A 86 15.94 2.84 0.88
CA GLY A 86 15.15 3.79 0.11
C GLY A 86 14.00 3.20 -0.72
N LYS A 87 13.85 1.86 -0.77
CA LYS A 87 12.94 1.18 -1.70
C LYS A 87 11.86 0.35 -1.01
N ASN A 88 12.24 -0.64 -0.23
CA ASN A 88 11.30 -1.62 0.33
C ASN A 88 11.79 -2.21 1.65
N HIS A 89 10.87 -2.80 2.42
CA HIS A 89 11.17 -3.47 3.67
C HIS A 89 10.32 -4.76 3.80
N PRO A 90 10.82 -5.83 4.42
CA PRO A 90 9.99 -6.98 4.75
C PRO A 90 8.77 -6.59 5.61
N PHE A 91 7.62 -7.19 5.35
CA PHE A 91 6.44 -7.01 6.20
C PHE A 91 5.71 -8.31 6.47
N ALA A 92 5.07 -8.38 7.64
CA ALA A 92 4.20 -9.47 8.03
C ALA A 92 3.01 -9.56 7.07
N SER A 93 2.78 -10.74 6.52
CA SER A 93 1.76 -10.94 5.47
C SER A 93 0.81 -12.09 5.75
N ALA A 94 0.75 -12.48 7.02
CA ALA A 94 -0.16 -13.50 7.50
C ALA A 94 -1.61 -13.09 7.22
N ILE A 95 -2.51 -14.09 7.22
CA ILE A 95 -3.93 -13.88 6.93
C ILE A 95 -4.57 -12.82 7.83
N ALA A 96 -4.18 -12.71 9.10
CA ALA A 96 -4.65 -11.65 9.99
C ALA A 96 -4.29 -10.25 9.48
N ILE A 97 -3.08 -10.06 8.95
CA ILE A 97 -2.68 -8.79 8.34
C ILE A 97 -3.42 -8.53 7.03
N TRP A 98 -3.58 -9.56 6.20
CA TRP A 98 -4.29 -9.43 4.92
C TRP A 98 -5.75 -9.05 5.11
N GLU A 99 -6.49 -9.75 5.97
CA GLU A 99 -7.90 -9.46 6.19
C GLU A 99 -8.11 -8.10 6.87
N ALA A 100 -7.28 -7.72 7.82
CA ALA A 100 -7.32 -6.38 8.41
C ALA A 100 -7.07 -5.29 7.34
N CYS A 101 -6.14 -5.53 6.40
CA CYS A 101 -5.93 -4.62 5.27
C CYS A 101 -7.18 -4.53 4.36
N ASN A 102 -7.88 -5.65 4.12
CA ASN A 102 -9.13 -5.66 3.37
C ASN A 102 -10.23 -4.85 4.10
N ILE A 103 -10.34 -5.00 5.43
CA ILE A 103 -11.33 -4.27 6.24
C ILE A 103 -11.11 -2.76 6.13
N LEU A 104 -9.87 -2.31 6.35
CA LEU A 104 -9.52 -0.89 6.28
C LEU A 104 -9.71 -0.32 4.87
N ALA A 105 -9.48 -1.11 3.82
CA ALA A 105 -9.56 -0.63 2.44
C ALA A 105 -10.95 -0.73 1.79
N GLN A 106 -11.67 -1.83 2.04
CA GLN A 106 -12.96 -2.13 1.41
C GLN A 106 -14.15 -1.65 2.24
N ARG A 107 -14.00 -1.53 3.57
CA ARG A 107 -15.00 -0.91 4.46
C ARG A 107 -16.39 -1.54 4.29
N LYS A 108 -17.40 -0.73 3.95
CA LYS A 108 -18.79 -1.17 3.68
C LYS A 108 -18.94 -2.09 2.48
N SER A 109 -17.95 -2.20 1.59
CA SER A 109 -17.99 -3.12 0.45
C SER A 109 -17.82 -4.59 0.86
N LEU A 110 -17.39 -4.87 2.10
CA LEU A 110 -17.35 -6.21 2.65
C LEU A 110 -18.72 -6.63 3.18
N HIS A 111 -18.93 -7.94 3.28
CA HIS A 111 -20.12 -8.50 3.92
C HIS A 111 -19.96 -8.51 5.44
N TRP A 112 -20.65 -7.58 6.10
CA TRP A 112 -20.72 -7.50 7.56
C TRP A 112 -21.95 -8.27 8.07
N ALA A 113 -21.75 -9.10 9.08
CA ALA A 113 -22.82 -9.78 9.80
C ALA A 113 -23.04 -9.11 11.16
N GLN A 114 -24.22 -9.32 11.75
CA GLN A 114 -24.52 -8.88 13.12
C GLN A 114 -24.53 -10.09 14.06
N ASP A 115 -23.95 -9.93 15.25
CA ASP A 115 -24.05 -10.91 16.32
C ASP A 115 -25.38 -10.81 17.08
N GLY A 116 -25.62 -11.69 18.05
CA GLY A 116 -26.83 -11.66 18.88
C GLY A 116 -26.98 -10.41 19.76
N GLY A 117 -25.91 -9.62 19.92
CA GLY A 117 -25.90 -8.33 20.61
C GLY A 117 -26.02 -7.12 19.68
N GLY A 118 -26.20 -7.33 18.37
CA GLY A 118 -26.29 -6.29 17.35
C GLY A 118 -24.95 -5.70 16.91
N ASN A 119 -23.82 -6.27 17.34
CA ASN A 119 -22.50 -5.79 16.94
C ASN A 119 -22.13 -6.30 15.55
N LEU A 120 -21.53 -5.43 14.75
CA LEU A 120 -21.07 -5.77 13.40
C LEU A 120 -19.72 -6.49 13.46
N TYR A 121 -19.65 -7.61 12.76
CA TYR A 121 -18.40 -8.33 12.57
C TYR A 121 -18.24 -8.80 11.12
N TYR A 122 -16.99 -8.84 10.67
CA TYR A 122 -16.59 -9.46 9.42
C TYR A 122 -16.02 -10.85 9.75
N SER A 123 -16.32 -11.88 8.96
CA SER A 123 -15.72 -13.21 9.15
C SER A 123 -15.35 -13.87 7.84
N ARG A 124 -14.29 -14.67 7.88
CA ARG A 124 -13.79 -15.43 6.75
C ARG A 124 -13.33 -16.81 7.17
N GLN A 125 -13.90 -17.83 6.52
CA GLN A 125 -13.42 -19.19 6.65
C GLN A 125 -12.08 -19.39 5.95
N VAL A 126 -11.22 -20.18 6.56
CA VAL A 126 -9.87 -20.49 6.09
C VAL A 126 -9.76 -21.98 5.79
N ASN A 127 -8.95 -22.35 4.79
CA ASN A 127 -8.63 -23.74 4.44
C ASN A 127 -9.86 -24.66 4.24
N GLN A 128 -10.85 -24.23 3.45
CA GLN A 128 -12.09 -24.99 3.20
C GLN A 128 -12.91 -25.27 4.48
N GLY A 129 -12.97 -24.30 5.40
CA GLY A 129 -13.76 -24.39 6.63
C GLY A 129 -13.03 -24.97 7.85
N ARG A 130 -11.73 -25.24 7.74
CA ARG A 130 -10.89 -25.77 8.84
C ARG A 130 -10.30 -24.68 9.74
N GLY A 131 -11.03 -23.60 9.93
CA GLY A 131 -10.63 -22.45 10.71
C GLY A 131 -11.42 -21.21 10.30
N ASN A 132 -11.54 -20.27 11.23
CA ASN A 132 -12.27 -19.03 11.03
C ASN A 132 -11.45 -17.87 11.56
N ILE A 133 -11.45 -16.76 10.83
CA ILE A 133 -10.95 -15.49 11.33
C ILE A 133 -12.08 -14.48 11.25
N SER A 134 -12.37 -13.82 12.36
CA SER A 134 -13.36 -12.75 12.43
C SER A 134 -12.74 -11.49 13.02
N PHE A 135 -13.33 -10.37 12.62
CA PHE A 135 -12.93 -9.05 13.05
C PHE A 135 -14.14 -8.25 13.47
N ALA A 136 -13.97 -7.50 14.55
CA ALA A 136 -14.89 -6.47 14.99
C ALA A 136 -14.10 -5.15 15.13
N ILE A 137 -14.82 -4.04 15.19
CA ILE A 137 -14.22 -2.73 15.39
C ILE A 137 -14.70 -2.21 16.73
N GLN A 138 -13.76 -1.90 17.62
CA GLN A 138 -14.06 -1.22 18.88
C GLN A 138 -14.51 0.20 18.58
N ASP A 139 -15.65 0.62 19.11
CA ASP A 139 -16.09 2.00 19.00
C ASP A 139 -15.19 2.89 19.89
N PRO A 140 -14.60 3.98 19.37
CA PRO A 140 -13.85 4.94 20.19
C PRO A 140 -14.71 5.72 21.18
N SER A 141 -16.02 5.82 20.93
CA SER A 141 -16.97 6.66 21.66
C SER A 141 -17.74 5.88 22.73
N GLU A 142 -17.88 4.57 22.55
CA GLU A 142 -18.64 3.67 23.43
C GLU A 142 -17.76 2.51 23.92
N SER A 143 -18.09 1.95 25.08
CA SER A 143 -17.38 0.79 25.66
C SER A 143 -17.74 -0.55 24.98
N GLY A 144 -18.03 -0.55 23.67
CA GLY A 144 -18.50 -1.70 22.91
C GLY A 144 -18.05 -1.72 21.45
N PHE A 145 -18.52 -2.72 20.70
CA PHE A 145 -18.24 -2.84 19.27
C PHE A 145 -19.21 -2.01 18.44
N VAL A 146 -18.75 -1.58 17.27
CA VAL A 146 -19.55 -0.83 16.30
C VAL A 146 -20.79 -1.63 15.89
N ARG A 147 -21.96 -0.98 15.91
CA ARG A 147 -23.25 -1.56 15.52
C ARG A 147 -23.80 -1.00 14.21
N ASP A 148 -23.32 0.16 13.79
CA ASP A 148 -23.76 0.87 12.60
C ASP A 148 -22.71 0.85 11.47
N LEU A 149 -23.18 0.62 10.24
CA LEU A 149 -22.35 0.63 9.04
C LEU A 149 -21.80 2.02 8.72
N SER A 150 -22.42 3.10 9.19
CA SER A 150 -21.94 4.47 8.95
C SER A 150 -20.53 4.71 9.53
N THR A 151 -20.25 4.19 10.73
CA THR A 151 -18.92 4.25 11.34
C THR A 151 -17.88 3.51 10.51
N ILE A 152 -18.25 2.37 9.91
CA ILE A 152 -17.37 1.58 9.03
C ILE A 152 -17.13 2.31 7.71
N GLU A 153 -18.14 2.99 7.17
CA GLU A 153 -18.00 3.82 5.97
C GLU A 153 -17.01 4.98 6.18
N ASN A 154 -16.99 5.55 7.39
CA ASN A 154 -16.12 6.65 7.76
C ASN A 154 -14.65 6.25 8.04
N LEU A 155 -14.32 4.95 8.02
CA LEU A 155 -12.94 4.51 8.09
C LEU A 155 -12.12 5.10 6.93
N ASP A 156 -10.88 5.47 7.23
CA ASP A 156 -9.97 6.06 6.27
C ASP A 156 -9.12 4.96 5.62
N ILE A 157 -9.20 4.83 4.30
CA ILE A 157 -8.41 3.86 3.55
C ILE A 157 -6.90 3.99 3.77
N ARG A 158 -6.42 5.18 4.14
CA ARG A 158 -5.01 5.42 4.48
C ARG A 158 -4.58 4.72 5.76
N ALA A 159 -5.51 4.34 6.64
CA ALA A 159 -5.23 3.49 7.79
C ALA A 159 -4.64 2.14 7.35
N ALA A 160 -4.98 1.63 6.15
CA ALA A 160 -4.35 0.44 5.60
C ALA A 160 -2.82 0.60 5.43
N CYS A 161 -2.33 1.80 5.10
CA CYS A 161 -0.90 2.07 5.02
C CYS A 161 -0.22 2.02 6.40
N ILE A 162 -0.86 2.57 7.44
CA ILE A 162 -0.36 2.49 8.81
C ILE A 162 -0.30 1.04 9.28
N HIS A 163 -1.35 0.27 9.00
CA HIS A 163 -1.40 -1.15 9.29
C HIS A 163 -0.25 -1.93 8.62
N LEU A 164 0.07 -1.62 7.36
CA LEU A 164 1.23 -2.20 6.66
C LEU A 164 2.58 -1.77 7.27
N ILE A 165 2.69 -0.52 7.73
CA ILE A 165 3.88 -0.02 8.44
C ILE A 165 4.06 -0.76 9.77
N PHE A 166 2.99 -0.97 10.54
CA PHE A 166 3.03 -1.77 11.77
C PHE A 166 3.41 -3.22 11.49
N ALA A 167 2.85 -3.79 10.44
CA ALA A 167 3.21 -5.12 9.96
C ALA A 167 4.70 -5.22 9.57
N ALA A 168 5.31 -4.15 9.06
CA ALA A 168 6.73 -4.08 8.76
C ALA A 168 7.59 -3.99 10.04
N TYR A 169 7.24 -3.09 10.98
CA TYR A 169 7.93 -3.01 12.28
C TYR A 169 7.84 -4.32 13.07
N ALA A 170 6.70 -4.99 13.07
CA ALA A 170 6.57 -6.29 13.74
C ALA A 170 7.55 -7.35 13.19
N THR A 171 8.07 -7.21 11.96
CA THR A 171 9.09 -8.14 11.45
C THR A 171 10.51 -7.83 11.93
N THR A 172 10.77 -6.62 12.43
CA THR A 172 12.08 -6.25 12.98
C THR A 172 12.29 -6.81 14.38
N LEU A 173 11.20 -7.08 15.10
CA LEU A 173 11.18 -7.66 16.44
C LEU A 173 11.42 -9.20 16.41
N GLU A 174 11.92 -9.74 17.53
CA GLU A 174 12.05 -11.19 17.72
C GLU A 174 10.75 -11.81 18.24
N GLN A 175 10.09 -11.11 19.17
CA GLN A 175 8.86 -11.52 19.82
C GLN A 175 7.84 -10.38 19.81
N PRO A 176 7.14 -10.14 18.68
CA PRO A 176 6.23 -9.01 18.52
C PRO A 176 5.04 -8.98 19.50
N TRP A 177 4.69 -10.15 20.09
CA TRP A 177 3.63 -10.28 21.09
C TRP A 177 4.06 -9.86 22.50
N GLU A 178 5.36 -9.68 22.73
CA GLU A 178 5.94 -9.26 24.01
C GLU A 178 6.56 -7.87 23.92
N GLN A 179 7.24 -7.58 22.81
CA GLN A 179 7.99 -6.35 22.56
C GLN A 179 7.11 -5.27 21.91
N GLU A 180 7.46 -4.01 22.18
CA GLU A 180 6.85 -2.82 21.58
C GLU A 180 7.80 -2.18 20.57
N PHE A 181 7.25 -1.47 19.59
CA PHE A 181 8.01 -0.56 18.75
C PHE A 181 7.46 0.86 18.91
N THR A 182 8.37 1.83 18.84
CA THR A 182 8.06 3.26 18.93
C THR A 182 8.17 3.90 17.55
N ILE A 183 7.16 4.67 17.14
CA ILE A 183 7.12 5.40 15.87
C ILE A 183 6.60 6.82 16.11
N ASP A 184 7.25 7.82 15.52
CA ASP A 184 6.82 9.23 15.66
C ASP A 184 6.11 9.78 14.41
N GLU A 185 5.60 11.01 14.54
CA GLU A 185 4.92 11.68 13.44
C GLU A 185 5.84 11.86 12.22
N ARG A 186 7.14 12.06 12.44
CA ARG A 186 8.10 12.38 11.38
C ARG A 186 8.33 11.15 10.50
N GLN A 187 8.49 9.99 11.11
CA GLN A 187 8.61 8.72 10.37
C GLN A 187 7.34 8.45 9.58
N ILE A 188 6.15 8.64 10.18
CA ILE A 188 4.88 8.45 9.46
C ILE A 188 4.75 9.45 8.30
N GLU A 189 5.10 10.72 8.51
CA GLU A 189 5.08 11.73 7.46
C GLU A 189 6.03 11.38 6.30
N ALA A 190 7.23 10.90 6.62
CA ALA A 190 8.23 10.48 5.64
C ALA A 190 7.84 9.22 4.86
N TYR A 191 7.18 8.25 5.51
CA TYR A 191 6.71 7.02 4.86
C TYR A 191 5.51 7.27 3.96
N LEU A 192 4.55 8.08 4.41
CA LEU A 192 3.33 8.41 3.67
C LEU A 192 3.53 9.57 2.68
N GLY A 193 4.68 10.25 2.70
CA GLY A 193 4.93 11.42 1.86
C GLY A 193 4.09 12.65 2.21
N LEU A 194 3.61 12.75 3.45
CA LEU A 194 2.78 13.85 3.93
C LEU A 194 3.52 15.19 3.97
N GLU A 195 4.85 15.17 4.06
CA GLU A 195 5.70 16.37 4.03
C GLU A 195 5.52 17.18 2.73
N LYS A 196 5.26 16.49 1.62
CA LYS A 196 5.08 17.10 0.29
C LYS A 196 3.73 17.79 0.14
N ARG A 197 2.77 17.53 1.03
CA ARG A 197 1.42 18.10 0.98
C ARG A 197 1.38 19.50 1.59
N LYS A 198 1.18 20.51 0.74
CA LYS A 198 1.10 21.92 1.15
C LYS A 198 -0.28 22.35 1.65
N ASP A 199 -1.31 21.54 1.41
CA ASP A 199 -2.70 21.84 1.78
C ASP A 199 -3.01 21.57 3.27
N LEU A 200 -2.20 20.74 3.92
CA LEU A 200 -2.33 20.42 5.35
C LEU A 200 -1.33 21.25 6.17
N ASN A 201 -1.85 21.98 7.17
CA ASN A 201 -1.00 22.58 8.19
C ASN A 201 -0.54 21.49 9.19
N LYS A 202 0.46 21.82 10.03
CA LYS A 202 1.05 20.88 10.99
C LYS A 202 0.00 20.23 11.89
N THR A 203 -0.92 21.02 12.46
CA THR A 203 -1.99 20.50 13.32
C THR A 203 -2.89 19.50 12.59
N LYS A 204 -3.34 19.82 11.37
CA LYS A 204 -4.15 18.90 10.56
C LYS A 204 -3.40 17.60 10.22
N ARG A 205 -2.08 17.65 9.98
CA ARG A 205 -1.27 16.44 9.78
C ARG A 205 -1.22 15.57 11.03
N LEU A 206 -0.93 16.17 12.20
CA LEU A 206 -0.91 15.45 13.47
C LEU A 206 -2.27 14.80 13.77
N CYS A 207 -3.37 15.51 13.54
CA CYS A 207 -4.70 14.98 13.77
C CYS A 207 -5.08 13.87 12.79
N LEU A 208 -4.69 14.01 11.51
CA LEU A 208 -4.82 12.94 10.54
C LEU A 208 -4.08 11.69 11.01
N ILE A 209 -2.79 11.81 11.34
CA ILE A 209 -1.93 10.70 11.76
C ILE A 209 -2.51 10.01 13.00
N LYS A 210 -2.90 10.78 14.02
CA LYS A 210 -3.54 10.25 15.22
C LYS A 210 -4.79 9.44 14.88
N SER A 211 -5.67 10.00 14.04
CA SER A 211 -6.92 9.34 13.64
C SER A 211 -6.67 8.01 12.93
N ILE A 212 -5.80 7.99 11.90
CA ILE A 212 -5.53 6.75 11.16
C ILE A 212 -4.80 5.70 12.01
N VAL A 213 -3.93 6.09 12.95
CA VAL A 213 -3.32 5.16 13.91
C VAL A 213 -4.38 4.55 14.84
N GLN A 214 -5.27 5.38 15.39
CA GLN A 214 -6.34 4.91 16.26
C GLN A 214 -7.31 3.95 15.54
N GLN A 215 -7.62 4.20 14.27
CA GLN A 215 -8.45 3.30 13.47
C GLN A 215 -7.80 1.93 13.21
N VAL A 216 -6.47 1.87 13.07
CA VAL A 216 -5.77 0.58 12.96
C VAL A 216 -5.83 -0.17 14.29
N CYS A 217 -5.65 0.54 15.40
CA CYS A 217 -5.64 -0.05 16.74
C CYS A 217 -7.03 -0.34 17.31
N SER A 218 -8.11 0.08 16.65
CA SER A 218 -9.49 -0.29 17.05
C SER A 218 -9.92 -1.66 16.51
N LEU A 219 -9.15 -2.26 15.60
CA LEU A 219 -9.45 -3.59 15.07
C LEU A 219 -9.23 -4.67 16.14
N VAL A 220 -10.29 -5.42 16.41
CA VAL A 220 -10.29 -6.58 17.30
C VAL A 220 -10.44 -7.83 16.46
N VAL A 221 -9.60 -8.82 16.71
CA VAL A 221 -9.54 -10.08 15.97
C VAL A 221 -9.87 -11.27 16.86
N SER A 222 -10.63 -12.20 16.29
CA SER A 222 -10.89 -13.52 16.82
C SER A 222 -10.45 -14.56 15.80
N ILE A 223 -9.63 -15.53 16.21
CA ILE A 223 -9.05 -16.56 15.35
C ILE A 223 -9.31 -17.91 15.99
N ASP A 224 -10.05 -18.76 15.29
CA ASP A 224 -10.14 -20.18 15.58
C ASP A 224 -9.36 -20.94 14.51
N TRP A 225 -8.25 -21.55 14.92
CA TRP A 225 -7.34 -22.23 14.00
C TRP A 225 -7.18 -23.70 14.36
N GLN A 226 -7.53 -24.58 13.42
CA GLN A 226 -7.36 -26.01 13.59
C GLN A 226 -5.90 -26.43 13.36
N ALA A 227 -5.52 -27.56 13.96
CA ALA A 227 -4.17 -28.10 13.84
C ALA A 227 -3.82 -28.39 12.38
N ARG A 228 -2.60 -28.00 11.97
CA ARG A 228 -2.12 -28.17 10.59
C ARG A 228 -0.66 -28.61 10.58
N GLY A 229 -0.43 -29.84 10.14
CA GLY A 229 0.91 -30.43 10.12
C GLY A 229 1.45 -30.50 11.55
N LYS A 230 2.56 -29.80 11.82
CA LYS A 230 3.16 -29.69 13.16
C LYS A 230 2.70 -28.46 13.94
N VAL A 231 1.93 -27.57 13.34
CA VAL A 231 1.37 -26.39 14.03
C VAL A 231 0.13 -26.84 14.82
N PRO A 232 0.11 -26.66 16.15
CA PRO A 232 -1.03 -27.05 16.98
C PRO A 232 -2.24 -26.16 16.71
N ALA A 233 -3.42 -26.64 17.11
CA ALA A 233 -4.62 -25.80 17.13
C ALA A 233 -4.45 -24.67 18.15
N PHE A 234 -5.02 -23.51 17.87
CA PHE A 234 -5.02 -22.37 18.79
C PHE A 234 -6.26 -21.52 18.59
N CYS A 235 -6.66 -20.85 19.66
CA CYS A 235 -7.75 -19.88 19.65
C CYS A 235 -7.24 -18.54 20.19
N VAL A 236 -7.65 -17.45 19.55
CA VAL A 236 -7.49 -16.08 20.04
C VAL A 236 -8.89 -15.49 20.05
N GLU A 237 -9.40 -15.09 21.21
CA GLU A 237 -10.75 -14.53 21.34
C GLU A 237 -10.68 -13.04 21.65
N ASN A 238 -11.33 -12.22 20.83
CA ASN A 238 -11.59 -10.79 21.05
C ASN A 238 -10.37 -9.99 21.55
N ASN A 239 -9.23 -10.14 20.87
CA ASN A 239 -8.02 -9.38 21.20
C ASN A 239 -7.74 -8.32 20.14
N TYR A 240 -7.16 -7.20 20.55
CA TYR A 240 -6.72 -6.20 19.58
C TYR A 240 -5.68 -6.78 18.61
N LEU A 241 -5.81 -6.41 17.33
CA LEU A 241 -4.80 -6.75 16.35
C LEU A 241 -3.49 -6.00 16.67
N TRP A 242 -3.61 -4.71 17.02
CA TRP A 242 -2.52 -3.87 17.47
C TRP A 242 -2.92 -3.15 18.75
N HIS A 243 -2.13 -3.31 19.80
CA HIS A 243 -2.28 -2.57 21.04
C HIS A 243 -1.52 -1.25 20.91
N LEU A 244 -2.26 -0.14 20.98
CA LEU A 244 -1.67 1.18 21.17
C LEU A 244 -1.40 1.36 22.66
N THR A 245 -0.16 1.13 23.09
CA THR A 245 0.22 1.09 24.51
C THR A 245 0.38 2.50 25.08
N ASP A 246 0.86 3.44 24.26
CA ASP A 246 0.98 4.84 24.64
C ASP A 246 0.89 5.79 23.44
N ILE A 247 0.44 7.01 23.71
CA ILE A 247 0.52 8.15 22.78
C ILE A 247 1.15 9.31 23.54
N GLU A 248 2.39 9.63 23.21
CA GLU A 248 3.09 10.78 23.78
C GLU A 248 2.81 12.03 22.94
N HIS A 249 2.32 13.08 23.60
CA HIS A 249 2.07 14.38 23.01
C HIS A 249 3.26 15.30 23.27
N HIS A 250 3.96 15.68 22.21
CA HIS A 250 5.10 16.61 22.33
C HIS A 250 4.60 18.04 22.24
N PHE A 251 4.86 18.85 23.25
CA PHE A 251 4.38 20.23 23.34
C PHE A 251 5.51 21.23 23.42
N GLN A 252 5.42 22.32 22.66
CA GLN A 252 6.30 23.46 22.83
C GLN A 252 5.59 24.56 23.61
N GLU A 253 6.24 25.16 24.59
CA GLU A 253 5.73 26.31 25.33
C GLU A 253 6.26 27.64 24.73
N ASP A 254 5.39 28.66 24.59
CA ASP A 254 5.83 30.02 24.27
C ASP A 254 6.15 30.87 25.52
N GLU A 255 6.69 32.07 25.31
CA GLU A 255 7.00 33.04 26.38
C GLU A 255 5.76 33.41 27.24
N ARG A 256 4.55 33.20 26.72
CA ARG A 256 3.29 33.46 27.40
C ARG A 256 2.78 32.25 28.20
N GLY A 257 3.47 31.12 28.17
CA GLY A 257 3.07 29.88 28.85
C GLY A 257 1.99 29.09 28.12
N CYS A 258 1.83 29.31 26.81
CA CYS A 258 0.92 28.56 25.97
C CYS A 258 1.63 27.32 25.43
N LYS A 259 1.07 26.13 25.67
CA LYS A 259 1.56 24.86 25.13
C LYS A 259 0.95 24.58 23.76
N TYR A 260 1.79 24.21 22.79
CA TYR A 260 1.40 23.89 21.42
C TYR A 260 1.83 22.48 21.06
N LEU A 261 0.88 21.67 20.58
CA LEU A 261 1.21 20.33 20.10
C LEU A 261 2.12 20.44 18.85
N ILE A 262 3.34 19.94 18.98
CA ILE A 262 4.38 19.97 17.94
C ILE A 262 4.76 18.60 17.41
N GLY A 263 4.30 17.51 18.03
CA GLY A 263 4.63 16.16 17.59
C GLY A 263 3.80 15.10 18.32
N LEU A 264 3.86 13.88 17.82
CA LEU A 264 3.19 12.72 18.39
C LEU A 264 4.13 11.53 18.29
N THR A 265 4.26 10.78 19.38
CA THR A 265 4.95 9.50 19.38
C THR A 265 3.99 8.41 19.82
N PHE A 266 4.02 7.27 19.13
CA PHE A 266 3.13 6.14 19.35
C PHE A 266 3.97 4.93 19.76
N LYS A 267 3.59 4.29 20.87
CA LYS A 267 4.12 2.98 21.26
C LYS A 267 3.08 1.92 20.92
N VAL A 268 3.49 0.93 20.13
CA VAL A 268 2.59 -0.06 19.56
C VAL A 268 3.15 -1.45 19.77
N LYS A 269 2.26 -2.38 20.11
CA LYS A 269 2.55 -3.79 20.34
C LYS A 269 1.61 -4.68 19.54
N ALA A 270 2.11 -5.78 18.98
CA ALA A 270 1.25 -6.71 18.27
C ALA A 270 0.41 -7.54 19.26
N GLY A 271 -0.84 -7.83 18.90
CA GLY A 271 -1.68 -8.71 19.71
C GLY A 271 -1.17 -10.15 19.80
N PRO A 272 -1.79 -10.99 20.66
CA PRO A 272 -1.40 -12.38 20.88
C PRO A 272 -1.37 -13.25 19.62
N TRP A 273 -2.17 -12.91 18.60
CA TRP A 273 -2.17 -13.57 17.29
C TRP A 273 -0.76 -13.64 16.67
N SER A 274 0.09 -12.65 16.93
CA SER A 274 1.44 -12.56 16.36
C SER A 274 2.36 -13.68 16.84
N ARG A 275 2.10 -14.29 18.01
CA ARG A 275 2.82 -15.48 18.49
C ARG A 275 2.68 -16.69 17.56
N HIS A 276 1.54 -16.79 16.87
CA HIS A 276 1.24 -17.92 15.99
C HIS A 276 1.67 -17.68 14.54
N PHE A 277 1.70 -16.41 14.12
CA PHE A 277 1.95 -16.03 12.72
C PHE A 277 3.28 -15.31 12.46
N LEU A 278 3.94 -14.80 13.50
CA LEU A 278 5.17 -14.01 13.44
C LEU A 278 6.30 -14.57 14.34
N ASN A 279 6.19 -15.81 14.79
CA ASN A 279 7.24 -16.46 15.58
C ASN A 279 8.30 -17.10 14.68
N LYS A 280 9.43 -16.40 14.49
CA LYS A 280 10.58 -16.85 13.69
C LYS A 280 11.16 -18.18 14.21
N GLN A 281 11.29 -18.33 15.52
CA GLN A 281 11.89 -19.50 16.14
C GLN A 281 10.95 -20.71 16.05
N GLY A 282 9.67 -20.52 16.38
CA GLY A 282 8.62 -21.53 16.21
C GLY A 282 8.49 -21.99 14.76
N CYS A 283 8.71 -21.12 13.77
CA CYS A 283 8.73 -21.53 12.38
C CYS A 283 9.92 -22.44 12.02
N LYS A 284 11.13 -22.15 12.54
CA LYS A 284 12.29 -23.06 12.38
C LYS A 284 12.01 -24.45 12.96
N GLU A 285 11.23 -24.51 14.02
CA GLU A 285 10.79 -25.75 14.69
C GLU A 285 9.51 -26.35 14.08
N SER A 286 8.93 -25.71 13.05
CA SER A 286 7.64 -26.07 12.41
C SER A 286 6.40 -25.99 13.32
N LEU A 287 6.48 -25.22 14.42
CA LEU A 287 5.41 -25.00 15.40
C LEU A 287 4.58 -23.73 15.16
N ALA A 288 5.04 -22.82 14.28
CA ALA A 288 4.36 -21.57 13.96
C ALA A 288 4.45 -21.23 12.46
N PHE A 289 3.51 -20.42 11.96
CA PHE A 289 3.61 -19.86 10.62
C PHE A 289 4.53 -18.64 10.64
N TYR A 290 5.27 -18.42 9.56
CA TYR A 290 6.03 -17.19 9.36
C TYR A 290 5.98 -16.78 7.89
N GLN A 291 5.10 -15.83 7.56
CA GLN A 291 4.86 -15.39 6.19
C GLN A 291 5.23 -13.92 6.03
N TYR A 292 6.22 -13.63 5.18
CA TYR A 292 6.72 -12.28 4.91
C TYR A 292 6.63 -11.94 3.42
N GLY A 293 6.42 -10.66 3.11
CA GLY A 293 6.50 -10.10 1.76
C GLY A 293 7.35 -8.85 1.74
N SER A 294 7.50 -8.25 0.56
CA SER A 294 8.17 -6.95 0.40
C SER A 294 7.13 -5.84 0.42
N LEU A 295 7.26 -4.87 1.33
CA LEU A 295 6.47 -3.65 1.37
C LEU A 295 7.25 -2.56 0.64
N PRO A 296 6.78 -2.08 -0.52
CA PRO A 296 7.41 -0.97 -1.22
C PRO A 296 7.06 0.37 -0.57
N LYS A 297 8.04 1.27 -0.44
CA LYS A 297 7.80 2.65 0.02
C LYS A 297 6.92 3.41 -0.97
N THR A 298 7.11 3.16 -2.27
CA THR A 298 6.34 3.80 -3.34
C THR A 298 4.85 3.50 -3.21
N LEU A 299 4.47 2.27 -2.85
CA LEU A 299 3.09 1.87 -2.61
C LEU A 299 2.42 2.79 -1.60
N LEU A 300 3.07 3.02 -0.45
CA LEU A 300 2.53 3.89 0.61
C LEU A 300 2.27 5.31 0.07
N THR A 301 3.22 5.88 -0.66
CA THR A 301 3.06 7.21 -1.25
C THR A 301 2.01 7.26 -2.37
N THR A 302 1.89 6.20 -3.17
CA THR A 302 0.91 6.09 -4.26
C THR A 302 -0.50 6.00 -3.71
N VAL A 303 -0.74 5.23 -2.64
CA VAL A 303 -2.05 5.22 -1.95
C VAL A 303 -2.44 6.63 -1.52
N MET A 304 -1.49 7.39 -0.97
CA MET A 304 -1.74 8.75 -0.49
C MET A 304 -2.07 9.76 -1.61
N SER A 305 -1.66 9.49 -2.85
CA SER A 305 -2.06 10.26 -4.03
C SER A 305 -3.40 9.82 -4.61
N LEU A 306 -3.76 8.54 -4.50
CA LEU A 306 -4.92 7.96 -5.20
C LEU A 306 -6.20 7.84 -4.36
N TRP A 307 -6.09 7.85 -3.03
CA TRP A 307 -7.17 7.42 -2.14
C TRP A 307 -8.52 8.13 -2.31
N GLN A 308 -8.57 9.39 -2.76
CA GLN A 308 -9.84 10.11 -2.93
C GLN A 308 -10.51 9.84 -4.27
N GLN A 309 -9.72 9.70 -5.34
CA GLN A 309 -10.22 9.69 -6.72
C GLN A 309 -10.31 8.27 -7.29
N HIS A 310 -9.43 7.38 -6.82
CA HIS A 310 -9.23 6.04 -7.37
C HIS A 310 -9.18 5.00 -6.26
N GLU A 311 -10.25 4.92 -5.45
CA GLU A 311 -10.36 3.92 -4.38
C GLU A 311 -10.23 2.48 -4.91
N GLY A 312 -10.77 2.20 -6.09
CA GLY A 312 -10.68 0.88 -6.73
C GLY A 312 -9.23 0.50 -7.04
N ALA A 313 -8.45 1.42 -7.63
CA ALA A 313 -7.02 1.22 -7.87
C ALA A 313 -6.25 0.96 -6.56
N VAL A 314 -6.53 1.73 -5.49
CA VAL A 314 -5.91 1.52 -4.18
C VAL A 314 -6.21 0.12 -3.63
N ARG A 315 -7.48 -0.30 -3.67
CA ARG A 315 -7.90 -1.63 -3.18
C ARG A 315 -7.24 -2.75 -3.98
N LEU A 316 -7.16 -2.62 -5.30
CA LEU A 316 -6.48 -3.56 -6.18
C LEU A 316 -4.98 -3.64 -5.88
N MET A 317 -4.32 -2.49 -5.71
CA MET A 317 -2.89 -2.42 -5.37
C MET A 317 -2.60 -3.08 -4.02
N LEU A 318 -3.38 -2.78 -2.98
CA LEU A 318 -3.27 -3.42 -1.66
C LEU A 318 -3.53 -4.93 -1.75
N TRP A 319 -4.50 -5.38 -2.55
CA TRP A 319 -4.78 -6.80 -2.74
C TRP A 319 -3.65 -7.53 -3.49
N LEU A 320 -3.09 -6.89 -4.53
CA LEU A 320 -1.94 -7.42 -5.27
C LEU A 320 -0.75 -7.63 -4.33
N LEU A 321 -0.50 -6.72 -3.38
CA LEU A 321 0.60 -6.86 -2.40
C LEU A 321 0.61 -8.21 -1.66
N PHE A 322 -0.58 -8.77 -1.36
CA PHE A 322 -0.70 -10.08 -0.73
C PHE A 322 -0.73 -11.24 -1.75
N LYS A 323 -1.17 -10.99 -2.99
CA LYS A 323 -1.29 -12.01 -4.04
C LYS A 323 0.01 -12.35 -4.75
N THR A 324 0.94 -11.40 -4.86
CA THR A 324 2.22 -11.55 -5.59
C THR A 324 3.16 -12.61 -5.00
N LYS A 325 2.80 -13.16 -3.84
CA LYS A 325 3.45 -14.32 -3.20
C LYS A 325 3.10 -15.66 -3.84
N MET A 326 2.03 -15.71 -4.63
CA MET A 326 1.47 -16.96 -5.15
C MET A 326 1.95 -17.31 -6.57
N GLY A 327 3.03 -16.66 -7.05
CA GLY A 327 3.67 -16.89 -8.35
C GLY A 327 3.65 -15.66 -9.27
N ARG A 328 4.57 -15.59 -10.23
CA ARG A 328 4.69 -14.48 -11.21
C ARG A 328 3.59 -14.49 -12.28
N GLU A 329 2.97 -15.65 -12.54
CA GLU A 329 1.95 -15.82 -13.58
C GLU A 329 0.65 -16.34 -12.97
N GLN A 330 -0.11 -15.46 -12.31
CA GLN A 330 -1.46 -15.78 -11.87
C GLN A 330 -2.49 -15.19 -12.82
N ARG A 331 -3.21 -16.08 -13.49
CA ARG A 331 -4.41 -15.72 -14.27
C ARG A 331 -5.53 -15.36 -13.30
N ILE A 332 -5.99 -14.12 -13.35
CA ILE A 332 -7.02 -13.58 -12.45
C ILE A 332 -8.23 -13.21 -13.27
N THR A 333 -9.42 -13.63 -12.85
CA THR A 333 -10.65 -13.29 -13.56
C THR A 333 -11.02 -11.82 -13.31
N VAL A 334 -11.53 -11.14 -14.35
CA VAL A 334 -12.01 -9.77 -14.22
C VAL A 334 -13.10 -9.60 -13.15
N PRO A 335 -14.08 -10.53 -12.97
CA PRO A 335 -14.99 -10.50 -11.83
C PRO A 335 -14.31 -10.46 -10.46
N THR A 336 -13.18 -11.16 -10.29
CA THR A 336 -12.44 -11.14 -9.02
C THR A 336 -11.89 -9.74 -8.75
N LEU A 337 -11.33 -9.08 -9.77
CA LEU A 337 -10.80 -7.73 -9.63
C LEU A 337 -11.91 -6.72 -9.37
N LEU A 338 -13.04 -6.84 -10.06
CA LEU A 338 -14.20 -6.00 -9.82
C LEU A 338 -14.72 -6.17 -8.38
N ARG A 339 -14.74 -7.40 -7.85
CA ARG A 339 -15.19 -7.67 -6.48
C ARG A 339 -14.27 -7.02 -5.46
N VAL A 340 -12.96 -7.14 -5.66
CA VAL A 340 -11.94 -6.54 -4.79
C VAL A 340 -11.99 -5.00 -4.84
N GLY A 341 -12.11 -4.43 -6.04
CA GLY A 341 -12.12 -2.98 -6.23
C GLY A 341 -13.42 -2.32 -5.76
N TYR A 342 -14.57 -2.93 -6.04
CA TYR A 342 -15.86 -2.24 -5.96
C TYR A 342 -16.92 -2.95 -5.11
N GLY A 343 -16.67 -4.18 -4.67
CA GLY A 343 -17.61 -4.99 -3.90
C GLY A 343 -18.68 -5.68 -4.76
N GLU A 344 -19.33 -6.69 -4.19
CA GLU A 344 -20.29 -7.54 -4.91
C GLU A 344 -21.58 -6.79 -5.30
N GLU A 345 -22.06 -5.90 -4.43
CA GLU A 345 -23.29 -5.12 -4.65
C GLU A 345 -23.22 -4.29 -5.94
N LYS A 346 -22.09 -3.61 -6.19
CA LYS A 346 -21.91 -2.81 -7.42
C LYS A 346 -21.92 -3.69 -8.68
N ILE A 347 -21.41 -4.92 -8.59
CA ILE A 347 -21.41 -5.88 -9.70
C ILE A 347 -22.84 -6.38 -9.96
N HIS A 348 -23.60 -6.66 -8.90
CA HIS A 348 -25.01 -7.06 -9.01
C HIS A 348 -25.87 -5.95 -9.63
N LEU A 349 -25.68 -4.69 -9.21
CA LEU A 349 -26.35 -3.53 -9.81
C LEU A 349 -25.98 -3.35 -11.29
N ALA A 350 -24.69 -3.45 -11.64
CA ALA A 350 -24.21 -3.37 -13.02
C ALA A 350 -24.71 -4.53 -13.91
N SER A 351 -25.00 -5.69 -13.31
CA SER A 351 -25.58 -6.81 -14.05
C SER A 351 -27.03 -6.52 -14.47
N ARG A 352 -27.79 -5.79 -13.64
CA ARG A 352 -29.21 -5.46 -13.85
C ARG A 352 -29.44 -4.16 -14.64
N SER A 353 -28.61 -3.14 -14.44
CA SER A 353 -28.77 -1.80 -15.03
C SER A 353 -27.67 -1.46 -16.03
N ARG A 354 -28.07 -1.01 -17.22
CA ARG A 354 -27.13 -0.59 -18.28
C ARG A 354 -26.29 0.63 -17.88
N ASP A 355 -26.89 1.58 -17.16
CA ASP A 355 -26.19 2.82 -16.78
C ASP A 355 -25.17 2.56 -15.67
N GLU A 356 -25.54 1.77 -14.67
CA GLU A 356 -24.62 1.34 -13.61
C GLU A 356 -23.47 0.51 -14.18
N ARG A 357 -23.75 -0.34 -15.17
CA ARG A 357 -22.73 -1.08 -15.92
C ARG A 357 -21.75 -0.16 -16.62
N LYS A 358 -22.24 0.86 -17.34
CA LYS A 358 -21.39 1.81 -18.05
C LYS A 358 -20.51 2.61 -17.09
N ARG A 359 -21.07 3.04 -15.96
CA ARG A 359 -20.33 3.75 -14.89
C ARG A 359 -19.23 2.87 -14.30
N LEU A 360 -19.57 1.66 -13.88
CA LEU A 360 -18.62 0.72 -13.27
C LEU A 360 -17.47 0.37 -14.23
N LEU A 361 -17.79 0.07 -15.49
CA LEU A 361 -16.74 -0.24 -16.49
C LEU A 361 -15.82 0.94 -16.73
N ARG A 362 -16.35 2.16 -16.87
CA ARG A 362 -15.53 3.36 -17.05
C ARG A 362 -14.59 3.57 -15.86
N THR A 363 -15.09 3.41 -14.64
CA THR A 363 -14.26 3.52 -13.43
C THR A 363 -13.20 2.43 -13.38
N PHE A 364 -13.56 1.18 -13.70
CA PHE A 364 -12.63 0.06 -13.72
C PHE A 364 -11.50 0.23 -14.74
N GLU A 365 -11.83 0.60 -15.97
CA GLU A 365 -10.83 0.81 -17.02
C GLU A 365 -9.88 1.96 -16.67
N ASN A 366 -10.41 3.05 -16.09
CA ASN A 366 -9.64 4.19 -15.61
C ASN A 366 -8.73 3.81 -14.41
N ASP A 367 -9.22 3.01 -13.47
CA ASP A 367 -8.42 2.54 -12.34
C ASP A 367 -7.27 1.61 -12.79
N LEU A 368 -7.50 0.78 -13.81
CA LEU A 368 -6.42 -0.02 -14.43
C LEU A 368 -5.39 0.86 -15.15
N GLU A 369 -5.82 1.94 -15.80
CA GLU A 369 -4.92 2.92 -16.44
C GLU A 369 -4.00 3.58 -15.39
N VAL A 370 -4.58 3.99 -14.27
CA VAL A 370 -3.85 4.57 -13.16
C VAL A 370 -2.83 3.58 -12.59
N LEU A 371 -3.21 2.31 -12.39
CA LEU A 371 -2.25 1.28 -11.96
C LEU A 371 -1.07 1.16 -12.94
N ASN A 372 -1.36 1.16 -14.24
CA ASN A 372 -0.34 1.11 -15.29
C ASN A 372 0.60 2.33 -15.23
N HIS A 373 0.05 3.54 -15.02
CA HIS A 373 0.83 4.77 -14.85
C HIS A 373 1.80 4.70 -13.67
N TYR A 374 1.41 4.07 -12.56
CA TYR A 374 2.27 3.85 -11.39
C TYR A 374 3.16 2.59 -11.50
N GLY A 375 3.27 2.02 -12.70
CA GLY A 375 4.20 0.92 -13.01
C GLY A 375 3.68 -0.49 -12.72
N ILE A 376 2.42 -0.64 -12.30
CA ILE A 376 1.74 -1.93 -12.17
C ILE A 376 1.10 -2.24 -13.53
N LYS A 377 1.88 -2.81 -14.44
CA LYS A 377 1.43 -3.03 -15.82
C LYS A 377 0.52 -4.24 -15.93
N VAL A 378 -0.58 -4.07 -16.65
CA VAL A 378 -1.59 -5.11 -16.84
C VAL A 378 -1.27 -5.90 -18.10
N ILE A 379 -1.09 -7.22 -17.97
CA ILE A 379 -0.97 -8.11 -19.13
C ILE A 379 -2.31 -8.80 -19.34
N PHE A 380 -3.01 -8.43 -20.41
CA PHE A 380 -4.31 -9.01 -20.77
C PHE A 380 -4.14 -10.42 -21.33
N ASP A 381 -5.04 -11.35 -20.99
CA ASP A 381 -5.04 -12.69 -21.59
C ASP A 381 -5.51 -12.59 -23.04
N PRO A 382 -4.67 -12.95 -24.03
CA PRO A 382 -5.01 -12.77 -25.45
C PRO A 382 -6.22 -13.62 -25.89
N VAL A 383 -6.54 -14.70 -25.16
CA VAL A 383 -7.66 -15.58 -25.50
C VAL A 383 -8.97 -15.09 -24.90
N THR A 384 -8.96 -14.74 -23.61
CA THR A 384 -10.20 -14.40 -22.88
C THR A 384 -10.44 -12.90 -22.78
N TYR A 385 -9.43 -12.07 -23.01
CA TYR A 385 -9.48 -10.62 -23.00
C TYR A 385 -8.89 -10.03 -24.30
N PRO A 386 -9.52 -10.28 -25.45
CA PRO A 386 -9.00 -9.86 -26.75
C PRO A 386 -9.11 -8.33 -26.94
N VAL A 387 -8.38 -7.81 -27.94
CA VAL A 387 -8.16 -6.37 -28.15
C VAL A 387 -9.47 -5.58 -28.31
N GLU A 388 -10.53 -6.19 -28.83
CA GLU A 388 -11.81 -5.50 -29.07
C GLU A 388 -12.47 -5.04 -27.76
N ILE A 389 -12.30 -5.81 -26.68
CA ILE A 389 -12.88 -5.49 -25.36
C ILE A 389 -11.90 -4.80 -24.41
N GLN A 390 -10.61 -4.67 -24.77
CA GLN A 390 -9.60 -3.95 -24.01
C GLN A 390 -9.91 -2.45 -23.87
N PRO A 391 -9.44 -1.81 -22.78
CA PRO A 391 -9.62 -0.38 -22.59
C PRO A 391 -8.82 0.41 -23.63
N LEU A 392 -9.32 1.60 -23.99
CA LEU A 392 -8.72 2.40 -25.07
C LEU A 392 -7.24 2.70 -24.81
N TRP A 393 -6.87 3.07 -23.58
CA TRP A 393 -5.49 3.36 -23.20
C TRP A 393 -4.53 2.19 -23.45
N ALA A 394 -5.00 0.94 -23.38
CA ALA A 394 -4.17 -0.23 -23.65
C ALA A 394 -3.93 -0.39 -25.15
N LYS A 395 -4.92 -0.06 -25.98
CA LYS A 395 -4.80 -0.10 -27.45
C LYS A 395 -3.94 1.03 -28.00
N LEU A 396 -3.85 2.16 -27.28
CA LEU A 396 -3.03 3.32 -27.67
C LEU A 396 -1.52 3.08 -27.49
N VAL A 397 -1.11 2.07 -26.71
CA VAL A 397 0.32 1.77 -26.47
C VAL A 397 1.04 1.33 -27.74
N ASP A 398 0.30 0.76 -28.70
CA ASP A 398 0.86 0.24 -29.95
C ASP A 398 0.98 1.32 -31.06
N ILE A 399 0.70 2.60 -30.74
CA ILE A 399 0.89 3.70 -31.70
C ILE A 399 2.39 3.99 -31.84
N PRO A 400 2.96 3.95 -33.06
CA PRO A 400 4.35 4.32 -33.29
C PRO A 400 4.67 5.74 -32.82
N GLU A 401 5.84 5.95 -32.22
CA GLU A 401 6.32 7.29 -31.86
C GLU A 401 6.84 8.07 -33.08
N ASP A 402 7.23 7.35 -34.14
CA ASP A 402 7.70 7.95 -35.39
C ASP A 402 6.53 8.61 -36.15
N PRO A 403 6.66 9.87 -36.60
CA PRO A 403 5.58 10.59 -37.25
C PRO A 403 5.07 9.94 -38.55
N ASP A 404 5.96 9.33 -39.33
CA ASP A 404 5.60 8.72 -40.62
C ASP A 404 4.90 7.38 -40.38
N GLU A 405 5.41 6.57 -39.44
CA GLU A 405 4.77 5.32 -39.02
C GLU A 405 3.42 5.57 -38.31
N ALA A 406 3.30 6.62 -37.50
CA ALA A 406 2.05 7.01 -36.87
C ALA A 406 1.02 7.50 -37.89
N LEU A 407 1.45 8.25 -38.91
CA LEU A 407 0.58 8.69 -40.00
C LEU A 407 0.06 7.48 -40.79
N GLU A 408 0.93 6.52 -41.11
CA GLU A 408 0.54 5.27 -41.78
C GLU A 408 -0.44 4.45 -40.91
N PHE A 409 -0.20 4.37 -39.60
CA PHE A 409 -1.13 3.76 -38.64
C PHE A 409 -2.53 4.39 -38.71
N TRP A 410 -2.64 5.72 -38.65
CA TRP A 410 -3.93 6.41 -38.67
C TRP A 410 -4.64 6.33 -40.03
N ILE A 411 -3.89 6.29 -41.14
CA ILE A 411 -4.46 6.07 -42.48
C ILE A 411 -5.08 4.67 -42.56
N ASN A 412 -4.39 3.66 -42.02
CA ASN A 412 -4.87 2.28 -41.98
C ASN A 412 -6.08 2.14 -41.03
N ASP A 413 -6.04 2.76 -39.85
CA ASP A 413 -7.15 2.74 -38.89
C ASP A 413 -8.41 3.41 -39.47
N GLY A 414 -8.25 4.58 -40.11
CA GLY A 414 -9.37 5.34 -40.68
C GLY A 414 -10.05 4.66 -41.89
N SER A 415 -9.30 3.81 -42.61
CA SER A 415 -9.75 3.06 -43.79
C SER A 415 -10.22 1.63 -43.50
N GLY A 416 -9.97 1.10 -42.29
CA GLY A 416 -10.41 -0.22 -41.85
C GLY A 416 -11.90 -0.30 -41.48
N GLU A 417 -12.43 -1.53 -41.42
CA GLU A 417 -13.81 -1.80 -40.97
C GLU A 417 -14.01 -1.67 -39.45
N HIS A 418 -12.92 -1.72 -38.67
CA HIS A 418 -12.93 -1.62 -37.21
C HIS A 418 -11.89 -0.60 -36.75
N ARG A 419 -12.33 0.58 -36.36
CA ARG A 419 -11.47 1.67 -35.89
C ARG A 419 -11.09 1.48 -34.43
N LEU A 420 -9.92 1.99 -34.06
CA LEU A 420 -9.43 2.02 -32.69
C LEU A 420 -10.43 2.68 -31.71
N THR A 421 -11.12 3.72 -32.19
CA THR A 421 -12.10 4.51 -31.42
C THR A 421 -13.53 3.95 -31.48
N ASP A 422 -13.76 2.82 -32.15
CA ASP A 422 -15.09 2.26 -32.26
C ASP A 422 -15.67 1.84 -30.91
N SER A 423 -17.00 1.87 -30.83
CA SER A 423 -17.71 1.39 -29.65
C SER A 423 -17.44 -0.10 -29.45
N GLY A 424 -17.19 -0.49 -28.19
CA GLY A 424 -16.96 -1.90 -27.85
C GLY A 424 -18.08 -2.83 -28.31
N PRO A 425 -17.79 -4.12 -28.55
CA PRO A 425 -18.72 -5.04 -29.18
C PRO A 425 -19.99 -5.26 -28.35
N ARG A 426 -21.08 -5.66 -29.03
CA ARG A 426 -22.31 -6.10 -28.34
C ARG A 426 -21.99 -7.25 -27.40
N GLY A 427 -22.46 -7.17 -26.16
CA GLY A 427 -22.15 -8.18 -25.16
C GLY A 427 -20.76 -8.04 -24.51
N LYS A 428 -20.03 -6.93 -24.71
CA LYS A 428 -18.73 -6.65 -24.06
C LYS A 428 -18.72 -6.99 -22.56
N TRP A 429 -19.79 -6.69 -21.83
CA TRP A 429 -19.91 -7.05 -20.41
C TRP A 429 -19.82 -8.56 -20.15
N ASN A 430 -20.54 -9.38 -20.91
CA ASN A 430 -20.52 -10.83 -20.75
C ASN A 430 -19.15 -11.40 -21.13
N MET A 431 -18.50 -10.82 -22.15
CA MET A 431 -17.12 -11.17 -22.49
C MET A 431 -16.17 -10.82 -21.34
N LEU A 432 -16.27 -9.61 -20.79
CA LEU A 432 -15.48 -9.17 -19.63
C LEU A 432 -15.70 -10.03 -18.39
N MET A 433 -16.94 -10.45 -18.09
CA MET A 433 -17.19 -11.35 -16.95
C MET A 433 -16.52 -12.73 -17.12
N ASN A 434 -16.22 -13.14 -18.35
CA ASN A 434 -15.48 -14.36 -18.65
C ASN A 434 -13.98 -14.12 -18.89
N ALA A 435 -13.57 -12.86 -18.98
CA ALA A 435 -12.21 -12.44 -19.29
C ALA A 435 -11.26 -12.63 -18.10
N ARG A 436 -9.97 -12.75 -18.42
CA ARG A 436 -8.89 -12.89 -17.44
C ARG A 436 -7.78 -11.90 -17.74
N ILE A 437 -7.12 -11.46 -16.68
CA ILE A 437 -5.81 -10.82 -16.73
C ILE A 437 -4.79 -11.93 -16.57
N LEU A 438 -3.83 -12.01 -17.50
CA LEU A 438 -2.82 -13.07 -17.53
C LEU A 438 -1.86 -12.93 -16.33
N SER A 439 -1.39 -11.70 -16.09
CA SER A 439 -0.49 -11.34 -14.99
C SER A 439 -0.39 -9.83 -14.84
N PHE A 440 0.24 -9.38 -13.75
CA PHE A 440 0.65 -7.99 -13.56
C PHE A 440 2.18 -7.93 -13.53
N GLU A 441 2.79 -7.07 -14.34
CA GLU A 441 4.20 -6.74 -14.16
C GLU A 441 4.30 -5.71 -13.04
N LEU A 442 5.06 -6.06 -12.01
CA LEU A 442 5.21 -5.20 -10.84
C LEU A 442 6.50 -4.39 -10.94
N PRO A 443 6.52 -3.18 -10.36
CA PRO A 443 7.74 -2.42 -10.19
C PRO A 443 8.83 -3.19 -9.41
N SER A 444 10.11 -2.92 -9.71
CA SER A 444 11.25 -3.65 -9.11
C SER A 444 11.34 -3.59 -7.58
N ASP A 445 10.79 -2.55 -6.95
CA ASP A 445 10.73 -2.40 -5.51
C ASP A 445 9.65 -3.28 -4.84
N TRP A 446 8.79 -3.93 -5.62
CA TRP A 446 7.88 -4.98 -5.13
C TRP A 446 8.55 -6.35 -5.08
N GLU A 447 9.75 -6.51 -5.63
CA GLU A 447 10.45 -7.78 -5.63
C GLU A 447 10.90 -8.17 -4.22
N ASN A 448 10.71 -9.45 -3.88
CA ASN A 448 11.10 -10.01 -2.59
C ASN A 448 12.62 -10.13 -2.51
N VAL A 449 13.25 -9.40 -1.59
CA VAL A 449 14.57 -9.79 -1.08
C VAL A 449 14.36 -11.05 -0.26
N THR A 450 14.53 -12.21 -0.87
CA THR A 450 14.55 -13.46 -0.11
C THR A 450 15.86 -13.49 0.68
N PRO A 451 15.85 -13.58 2.02
CA PRO A 451 17.02 -14.03 2.74
C PRO A 451 17.30 -15.45 2.24
N GLN A 452 18.53 -15.70 1.79
CA GLN A 452 18.96 -17.02 1.34
C GLN A 452 18.64 -18.05 2.42
N SER A 453 17.54 -18.78 2.26
CA SER A 453 17.44 -20.10 2.87
C SER A 453 18.58 -20.90 2.25
N HIS A 454 19.53 -21.32 3.08
CA HIS A 454 20.51 -22.34 2.72
C HIS A 454 19.75 -23.58 2.26
N ARG A 455 19.40 -23.63 0.97
CA ARG A 455 19.11 -24.88 0.29
C ARG A 455 20.42 -25.64 0.33
N LYS A 456 20.54 -26.52 1.34
CA LYS A 456 21.45 -27.65 1.30
C LYS A 456 21.21 -28.31 -0.05
N GLN A 457 22.14 -28.09 -0.98
CA GLN A 457 22.18 -28.78 -2.24
C GLN A 457 22.33 -30.26 -1.90
N HIS A 458 21.26 -31.03 -2.05
CA HIS A 458 21.39 -32.45 -2.28
C HIS A 458 22.20 -32.60 -3.57
N ARG A 459 23.50 -32.86 -3.43
CA ARG A 459 24.35 -33.33 -4.52
C ARG A 459 23.83 -34.69 -4.94
N SER A 460 22.97 -34.72 -5.96
CA SER A 460 22.84 -35.91 -6.80
C SER A 460 24.02 -35.90 -7.77
N VAL A 461 24.92 -36.85 -7.56
CA VAL A 461 26.06 -37.13 -8.44
C VAL A 461 25.51 -37.63 -9.77
N LYS A 462 25.54 -36.80 -10.82
CA LYS A 462 25.52 -37.24 -12.21
C LYS A 462 26.42 -36.35 -13.08
N GLY A 463 27.50 -36.96 -13.56
CA GLY A 463 28.22 -36.64 -14.80
C GLY A 463 28.76 -35.22 -14.97
N LYS A 464 29.99 -34.97 -14.52
CA LYS A 464 30.81 -33.85 -15.02
C LYS A 464 31.02 -34.00 -16.53
N ARG A 465 30.43 -33.11 -17.32
CA ARG A 465 31.04 -32.60 -18.56
C ARG A 465 31.38 -31.13 -18.31
N SER A 466 32.68 -30.85 -18.20
CA SER A 466 33.21 -29.50 -18.10
C SER A 466 32.97 -28.75 -19.41
N VAL A 467 32.06 -27.77 -19.40
CA VAL A 467 32.00 -26.75 -20.46
C VAL A 467 32.65 -25.50 -19.89
N LYS A 468 33.72 -25.05 -20.56
CA LYS A 468 34.49 -23.86 -20.22
C LYS A 468 33.59 -22.61 -20.30
N LEU A 469 33.74 -21.71 -19.34
CA LEU A 469 33.28 -20.32 -19.42
C LEU A 469 33.84 -19.69 -20.72
N HIS A 470 32.96 -19.28 -21.63
CA HIS A 470 33.33 -18.29 -22.65
C HIS A 470 32.86 -16.93 -22.15
N ASP A 471 33.80 -16.00 -22.09
CA ASP A 471 33.59 -14.59 -21.75
C ASP A 471 32.61 -13.95 -22.76
N ASP A 472 31.51 -13.37 -22.30
CA ASP A 472 30.53 -12.73 -23.18
C ASP A 472 31.15 -11.47 -23.84
N LEU A 473 30.98 -11.30 -25.15
CA LEU A 473 31.52 -10.14 -25.89
C LEU A 473 30.75 -8.86 -25.53
N LEU A 474 31.40 -7.87 -24.90
CA LEU A 474 30.77 -6.60 -24.54
C LEU A 474 30.66 -5.67 -25.76
N GLY A 475 29.55 -4.94 -25.88
CA GLY A 475 29.30 -3.99 -26.97
C GLY A 475 30.40 -2.92 -27.11
N GLU A 476 30.98 -2.50 -25.98
CA GLU A 476 32.08 -1.54 -25.96
C GLU A 476 33.38 -2.11 -26.56
N GLN A 477 33.65 -3.42 -26.40
CA GLN A 477 34.79 -4.09 -27.04
C GLN A 477 34.62 -4.14 -28.57
N VAL A 478 33.39 -4.36 -29.04
CA VAL A 478 33.05 -4.33 -30.48
C VAL A 478 33.29 -2.93 -31.05
N LEU A 479 32.83 -1.89 -30.35
CA LEU A 479 33.02 -0.50 -30.77
C LEU A 479 34.51 -0.10 -30.82
N GLN A 480 35.28 -0.47 -29.79
CA GLN A 480 36.71 -0.16 -29.71
C GLN A 480 37.50 -0.89 -30.80
N ALA A 481 37.25 -2.19 -30.99
CA ALA A 481 37.94 -2.97 -32.01
C ALA A 481 37.58 -2.52 -33.44
N ARG A 482 36.31 -2.16 -33.68
CA ARG A 482 35.90 -1.60 -34.98
C ARG A 482 36.64 -0.29 -35.29
N LYS A 483 36.75 0.60 -34.30
CA LYS A 483 37.51 1.85 -34.43
C LYS A 483 39.00 1.60 -34.62
N ALA A 484 39.58 0.60 -33.95
CA ALA A 484 40.99 0.23 -34.11
C ALA A 484 41.33 -0.23 -35.54
N ILE A 485 40.40 -0.92 -36.21
CA ILE A 485 40.55 -1.39 -37.60
C ILE A 485 40.05 -0.33 -38.62
N SER A 486 39.59 0.84 -38.15
CA SER A 486 39.16 1.98 -38.98
C SER A 486 38.05 1.66 -40.01
N ILE A 487 37.15 0.73 -39.69
CA ILE A 487 36.01 0.38 -40.55
C ILE A 487 34.70 1.02 -40.06
N SER A 488 33.81 1.36 -40.99
CA SER A 488 32.50 1.96 -40.65
C SER A 488 31.52 0.92 -40.09
N GLN A 489 30.48 1.34 -39.36
CA GLN A 489 29.41 0.43 -38.89
C GLN A 489 28.74 -0.32 -40.05
N ARG A 490 28.58 0.36 -41.20
CA ARG A 490 27.98 -0.22 -42.41
C ARG A 490 28.86 -1.30 -43.03
N GLU A 491 30.17 -1.13 -42.95
CA GLU A 491 31.14 -2.08 -43.48
C GLU A 491 31.30 -3.31 -42.58
N LEU A 492 31.29 -3.12 -41.26
CA LEU A 492 31.21 -4.24 -40.31
C LEU A 492 29.90 -5.03 -40.48
N ALA A 493 28.78 -4.34 -40.70
CA ALA A 493 27.50 -4.97 -40.97
C ALA A 493 27.53 -5.83 -42.24
N LYS A 494 28.19 -5.34 -43.31
CA LYS A 494 28.37 -6.08 -44.56
C LYS A 494 29.24 -7.34 -44.36
N LEU A 495 30.33 -7.23 -43.59
CA LEU A 495 31.21 -8.37 -43.28
C LEU A 495 30.53 -9.42 -42.38
N ALA A 496 29.66 -8.98 -41.47
CA ALA A 496 28.92 -9.86 -40.56
C ALA A 496 27.60 -10.40 -41.15
N GLY A 497 27.17 -9.94 -42.33
CA GLY A 497 25.89 -10.30 -42.93
C GLY A 497 24.67 -9.80 -42.14
N LYS A 498 24.78 -8.62 -41.50
CA LYS A 498 23.74 -8.00 -40.66
C LYS A 498 23.39 -6.60 -41.15
N SER A 499 22.36 -5.97 -40.57
CA SER A 499 22.04 -4.57 -40.82
C SER A 499 22.97 -3.62 -40.04
N GLN A 500 23.13 -2.39 -40.52
CA GLN A 500 23.88 -1.35 -39.81
C GLN A 500 23.26 -1.04 -38.43
N SER A 501 21.93 -1.04 -38.34
CA SER A 501 21.20 -0.83 -37.08
C SER A 501 21.53 -1.92 -36.05
N TRP A 502 21.64 -3.17 -36.49
CA TRP A 502 22.03 -4.29 -35.63
C TRP A 502 23.42 -4.09 -35.00
N ILE A 503 24.41 -3.65 -35.79
CA ILE A 503 25.76 -3.34 -35.27
C ILE A 503 25.72 -2.20 -34.26
N ARG A 504 24.98 -1.12 -34.57
CA ARG A 504 24.82 0.02 -33.67
C ARG A 504 24.18 -0.38 -32.33
N ASP A 505 23.18 -1.26 -32.37
CA ASP A 505 22.48 -1.70 -31.15
C ASP A 505 23.34 -2.65 -30.31
N VAL A 506 24.21 -3.44 -30.95
CA VAL A 506 25.24 -4.23 -30.28
C VAL A 506 26.30 -3.34 -29.63
N GLU A 507 26.83 -2.34 -30.35
CA GLU A 507 27.84 -1.41 -29.82
C GLU A 507 27.32 -0.61 -28.62
N ASN A 508 26.05 -0.22 -28.64
CA ASN A 508 25.39 0.51 -27.56
C ASN A 508 24.87 -0.38 -26.42
N GLY A 509 25.11 -1.70 -26.48
CA GLY A 509 24.66 -2.66 -25.46
C GLY A 509 23.14 -2.86 -25.40
N ARG A 510 22.39 -2.36 -26.39
CA ARG A 510 20.93 -2.51 -26.51
C ARG A 510 20.54 -3.89 -27.01
N LEU A 511 21.43 -4.56 -27.75
CA LEU A 511 21.23 -5.89 -28.29
C LEU A 511 22.41 -6.80 -27.92
N LYS A 512 22.11 -7.98 -27.36
CA LYS A 512 23.11 -9.01 -27.09
C LYS A 512 23.17 -10.00 -28.28
N PRO A 513 24.30 -10.12 -29.00
CA PRO A 513 24.43 -11.08 -30.08
C PRO A 513 24.35 -12.53 -29.57
N LYS A 514 23.79 -13.44 -30.40
CA LYS A 514 23.84 -14.88 -30.13
C LYS A 514 25.29 -15.38 -30.18
N SER A 515 25.59 -16.52 -29.56
CA SER A 515 26.95 -17.06 -29.47
C SER A 515 27.65 -17.24 -30.83
N GLU A 516 26.92 -17.62 -31.87
CA GLU A 516 27.44 -17.72 -33.25
C GLU A 516 27.85 -16.36 -33.82
N ASP A 517 27.00 -15.34 -33.62
CA ASP A 517 27.26 -13.97 -34.06
C ASP A 517 28.42 -13.33 -33.24
N GLN A 518 28.56 -13.68 -31.96
CA GLN A 518 29.70 -13.23 -31.13
C GLN A 518 31.02 -13.81 -31.64
N LEU A 519 31.06 -15.08 -32.03
CA LEU A 519 32.26 -15.70 -32.62
C LEU A 519 32.60 -15.07 -33.97
N LEU A 520 31.59 -14.75 -34.78
CA LEU A 520 31.77 -14.06 -36.05
C LEU A 520 32.35 -12.65 -35.85
N LEU A 521 31.80 -11.88 -34.91
CA LEU A 521 32.32 -10.54 -34.56
C LEU A 521 33.74 -10.60 -34.02
N ARG A 522 34.05 -11.54 -33.11
CA ARG A 522 35.41 -11.77 -32.60
C ARG A 522 36.40 -12.05 -33.72
N ARG A 523 36.01 -12.89 -34.70
CA ARG A 523 36.84 -13.21 -35.87
C ARG A 523 37.06 -12.01 -36.79
N ILE A 524 36.01 -11.23 -37.10
CA ILE A 524 36.12 -10.07 -37.99
C ILE A 524 36.94 -8.95 -37.34
N LEU A 525 36.75 -8.74 -36.03
CA LEU A 525 37.36 -7.65 -35.28
C LEU A 525 38.67 -8.03 -34.58
N ASN A 526 39.16 -9.26 -34.78
CA ASN A 526 40.36 -9.81 -34.12
C ASN A 526 40.34 -9.64 -32.58
N ILE A 527 39.19 -9.82 -31.96
CA ILE A 527 39.01 -9.80 -30.51
C ILE A 527 39.17 -11.25 -30.03
N LEU A 528 40.26 -11.56 -29.31
CA LEU A 528 40.51 -12.89 -28.74
C LEU A 528 39.44 -13.28 -27.70
#